data_AF-A0A392RH96-F1
#
_entry.id   AF-A0A392RH96-F1
#
_cell.length_a   1.000
_cell.length_b   1.000
_cell.length_c   1.000
_cell.angle_alpha   90.00
_cell.angle_beta   90.00
_cell.angle_gamma   90.00
#
_symmetry.space_group_name_H-M   'P 1'
#
loop_
_entity.id
_entity.type
_entity.pdbx_description
1 polymer ?
#
loop_
_entity_poly.entity_id
_entity_poly.type
_entity_poly.pdbx_seq_one_letter_code
_entity_poly.pdbx_strand_id
1 'polypeptide(L)' 'KLLSGKMDKEGGSVTKPPLLNGPKNYDYWKSRMSAFLKSIDIRTWKAVLKGWEIPFVLDKDGNKTTVKKPEEE' A
#
# COMPACT_ATOMS: atom_id res chain seq x y z
N LYS A 1 -34.64 -17.69 -7.73
CA LYS A 1 -33.62 -17.13 -8.66
C LYS A 1 -32.31 -17.06 -7.89
N LEU A 2 -31.46 -18.08 -8.01
CA LEU A 2 -30.17 -18.12 -7.32
C LEU A 2 -29.27 -17.07 -8.00
N LEU A 3 -28.95 -16.00 -7.27
CA LEU A 3 -27.92 -15.05 -7.70
C LEU A 3 -26.58 -15.75 -7.52
N SER A 4 -26.16 -16.50 -8.54
CA SER A 4 -24.78 -16.94 -8.67
C SER A 4 -23.94 -15.71 -9.03
N GLY A 5 -23.69 -14.88 -8.02
CA GLY A 5 -22.61 -13.91 -8.06
C GLY A 5 -21.32 -14.71 -8.11
N LYS A 6 -20.60 -14.60 -9.21
CA LYS A 6 -19.23 -15.10 -9.31
C LYS A 6 -18.43 -14.33 -8.26
N MET A 7 -18.30 -14.89 -7.06
CA MET A 7 -17.43 -14.31 -6.04
C MET A 7 -16.02 -14.34 -6.61
N ASP A 8 -15.50 -13.18 -6.95
CA ASP A 8 -14.07 -13.05 -7.25
C ASP A 8 -13.31 -13.65 -6.07
N LYS A 9 -12.36 -14.54 -6.36
CA LYS A 9 -11.60 -15.31 -5.35
C LYS A 9 -10.82 -14.42 -4.34
N GLU A 10 -10.83 -13.11 -4.53
CA GLU A 10 -10.23 -12.08 -3.66
C GLU A 10 -11.19 -11.50 -2.62
N GLY A 11 -12.45 -11.95 -2.58
CA GLY A 11 -13.48 -11.40 -1.69
C GLY A 11 -13.06 -11.31 -0.22
N GLY A 12 -12.85 -10.09 0.26
CA GLY A 12 -12.87 -9.70 1.68
C GLY A 12 -11.51 -9.42 2.34
N SER A 13 -10.42 -10.05 1.91
CA SER A 13 -9.13 -9.92 2.60
C SER A 13 -8.51 -8.53 2.41
N VAL A 14 -8.26 -7.82 3.52
CA VAL A 14 -7.41 -6.61 3.57
C VAL A 14 -5.96 -6.95 3.89
N THR A 15 -5.63 -8.24 4.00
CA THR A 15 -4.28 -8.73 4.33
C THR A 15 -3.51 -9.15 3.09
N LYS A 16 -4.14 -9.14 1.90
CA LYS A 16 -3.52 -9.47 0.63
C LYS A 16 -3.76 -8.35 -0.38
N PRO A 17 -2.77 -7.99 -1.20
CA PRO A 17 -2.96 -6.99 -2.25
C PRO A 17 -3.93 -7.51 -3.32
N PRO A 18 -4.85 -6.67 -3.83
CA PRO A 18 -5.76 -7.04 -4.92
C PRO A 18 -5.00 -7.14 -6.26
N LEU A 19 -5.45 -8.03 -7.16
CA LEU A 19 -4.89 -8.16 -8.50
C LEU A 19 -5.45 -7.09 -9.45
N LEU A 20 -4.56 -6.47 -10.22
CA LEU A 20 -4.96 -5.61 -11.35
C LEU A 20 -5.17 -6.52 -12.57
N ASN A 21 -6.41 -6.66 -13.05
CA ASN A 21 -6.77 -7.58 -14.13
C ASN A 21 -7.37 -6.90 -15.36
N GLY A 22 -7.39 -5.56 -15.41
CA GLY A 22 -7.65 -4.78 -16.61
C GLY A 22 -8.28 -3.41 -16.32
N PRO A 23 -8.52 -2.60 -17.36
CA PRO A 23 -9.07 -1.25 -17.17
C PRO A 23 -10.41 -1.22 -16.43
N LYS A 24 -11.25 -2.25 -16.62
CA LYS A 24 -12.58 -2.35 -15.99
C LYS A 24 -12.54 -2.62 -14.48
N ASN A 25 -11.45 -3.17 -13.95
CA ASN A 25 -11.31 -3.44 -12.52
C ASN A 25 -10.48 -2.38 -11.79
N TYR A 26 -9.99 -1.37 -12.50
CA TYR A 26 -9.06 -0.39 -11.94
C TYR A 26 -9.64 0.35 -10.73
N ASP A 27 -10.90 0.79 -10.76
CA ASP A 27 -11.50 1.53 -9.64
C ASP A 27 -11.64 0.66 -8.38
N TYR A 28 -12.01 -0.62 -8.57
CA TYR A 28 -12.05 -1.61 -7.50
C TYR A 28 -10.64 -1.87 -6.93
N TRP A 29 -9.69 -2.17 -7.82
CA TRP A 29 -8.30 -2.43 -7.48
C TRP A 29 -7.70 -1.24 -6.71
N LYS A 30 -7.89 -0.02 -7.20
CA LYS A 30 -7.38 1.22 -6.60
C LYS A 30 -7.94 1.41 -5.19
N SER A 31 -9.24 1.20 -5.00
CA SER A 31 -9.89 1.33 -3.69
C SER A 31 -9.36 0.30 -2.69
N ARG A 32 -9.22 -0.96 -3.12
CA ARG A 32 -8.71 -2.06 -2.28
C ARG A 32 -7.22 -1.91 -1.98
N MET A 33 -6.40 -1.52 -2.96
CA MET A 33 -4.97 -1.29 -2.78
C MET A 33 -4.72 -0.11 -1.83
N SER A 34 -5.51 0.95 -1.94
CA SER A 34 -5.46 2.08 -1.00
C SER A 34 -5.77 1.64 0.44
N ALA A 35 -6.77 0.78 0.63
CA ALA A 35 -7.11 0.24 1.96
C ALA A 35 -6.02 -0.71 2.49
N PHE A 36 -5.49 -1.58 1.64
CA PHE A 36 -4.38 -2.49 1.96
C PHE A 36 -3.15 -1.71 2.44
N LEU A 37 -2.67 -0.73 1.68
CA LEU A 37 -1.49 0.07 2.05
C LEU A 37 -1.71 0.87 3.34
N LYS A 38 -2.91 1.45 3.53
CA LYS A 38 -3.25 2.16 4.77
C LYS A 38 -3.31 1.24 5.99
N SER A 39 -3.68 -0.03 5.80
CA SER A 39 -3.69 -1.03 6.88
C SER A 39 -2.29 -1.49 7.31
N ILE A 40 -1.29 -1.38 6.42
CA ILE A 40 0.12 -1.62 6.76
C ILE A 40 0.66 -0.41 7.53
N ASP A 41 0.66 0.76 6.90
CA ASP A 41 1.07 2.02 7.52
C ASP A 41 0.58 3.19 6.65
N ILE A 42 0.02 4.23 7.28
CA ILE A 42 -0.39 5.45 6.58
C ILE A 42 0.77 6.14 5.83
N ARG A 43 2.01 5.97 6.31
CA ARG A 43 3.25 6.45 5.67
C ARG A 43 3.51 5.73 4.35
N THR A 44 3.23 4.43 4.27
CA THR A 44 3.34 3.65 3.02
C THR A 44 2.40 4.19 1.95
N TRP A 45 1.14 4.46 2.30
CA TRP A 45 0.20 5.10 1.36
C TRP A 45 0.64 6.50 0.93
N LYS A 46 1.15 7.32 1.87
CA LYS A 46 1.66 8.66 1.57
C LYS A 46 2.86 8.62 0.62
N ALA A 47 3.75 7.63 0.75
CA ALA A 47 4.89 7.45 -0.16
C ALA A 47 4.44 7.11 -1.58
N VAL A 48 3.37 6.33 -1.75
CA VAL A 48 2.79 6.09 -3.09
C VAL A 48 2.21 7.36 -3.71
N LEU A 49 1.57 8.21 -2.91
CA LEU A 49 0.96 9.45 -3.41
C LEU A 49 1.96 10.57 -3.69
N LYS A 50 2.98 10.74 -2.84
CA LYS A 50 3.92 11.88 -2.89
C LYS A 50 5.29 11.51 -3.47
N GLY A 51 5.54 10.24 -3.70
CA GLY A 51 6.89 9.70 -3.93
C GLY A 51 7.53 9.24 -2.63
N TRP A 52 8.38 8.22 -2.74
CA TRP A 52 9.20 7.74 -1.63
C TRP A 52 10.31 8.76 -1.33
N GLU A 53 10.39 9.20 -0.08
CA GLU A 53 11.55 9.93 0.42
C GLU A 53 12.53 8.96 1.05
N ILE A 54 13.82 9.09 0.70
CA ILE A 54 14.87 8.28 1.30
C ILE A 54 14.90 8.57 2.81
N PRO A 55 14.76 7.55 3.68
CA PRO A 55 14.88 7.74 5.11
C PRO A 55 16.34 8.05 5.46
N PHE A 56 16.54 8.99 6.38
CA PHE A 56 17.84 9.35 6.93
C PHE A 56 17.91 8.90 8.39
N VAL A 57 19.11 8.58 8.86
CA VAL A 57 19.38 8.33 10.27
C VAL A 57 19.12 9.63 11.03
N LEU A 58 18.41 9.53 12.16
CA LEU A 58 18.19 10.65 13.06
C LEU A 58 19.29 10.67 14.13
N ASP A 59 19.74 11.87 14.50
CA ASP A 59 20.64 12.02 15.65
C ASP A 59 19.88 11.82 16.99
N LYS A 60 20.59 11.99 18.11
CA LYS A 60 20.02 11.84 19.46
C LYS A 60 18.93 12.87 19.78
N ASP A 61 18.93 13.98 19.06
CA ASP A 61 18.01 15.11 19.24
C ASP A 61 16.85 15.05 18.21
N GLY A 62 16.84 14.06 17.32
CA GLY A 62 15.79 13.82 16.32
C GLY A 62 15.99 14.54 14.99
N ASN A 63 17.16 15.14 14.73
CA ASN A 63 17.44 15.83 13.46
C ASN A 63 17.91 14.86 12.37
N LYS A 64 17.53 15.14 11.11
CA LYS A 64 18.02 14.39 9.94
C LYS A 64 19.53 14.56 9.79
N THR A 65 20.27 13.45 9.74
CA THR A 65 21.68 13.43 9.37
C THR A 65 21.86 13.32 7.85
N THR A 66 23.11 13.41 7.37
CA THR A 66 23.45 13.13 5.95
C THR A 66 23.52 11.64 5.65
N VAL A 67 23.46 10.78 6.67
CA VAL A 67 23.55 9.32 6.54
C VAL A 67 22.16 8.77 6.17
N LYS A 68 22.07 8.13 5.02
CA LYS A 68 20.86 7.40 4.61
C LYS A 68 20.68 6.18 5.51
N LYS A 69 19.44 5.90 5.92
CA LYS A 69 19.13 4.68 6.64
C LYS A 69 19.30 3.49 5.68
N PRO A 70 20.07 2.44 6.05
CA PRO A 70 20.21 1.26 5.20
C PRO A 70 18.86 0.58 5.03
N GLU A 71 18.63 0.03 3.85
CA GLU A 71 17.50 -0.86 3.60
C GLU A 71 17.86 -2.20 4.26
N GLU A 72 17.05 -2.65 5.22
CA GLU A 72 17.20 -3.99 5.79
C GLU A 72 16.79 -4.99 4.70
N GLU A 73 17.71 -5.88 4.31
CA GLU A 73 17.47 -6.99 3.39
C GLU A 73 16.85 -8.19 4.12
#